data_AF-A0A5P1EWY6-F1
#
_entry.id   AF-A0A5P1EWY6-F1
#
_cell.length_a   1.000
_cell.length_b   1.000
_cell.length_c   1.000
_cell.angle_alpha   90.00
_cell.angle_beta   90.00
_cell.angle_gamma   90.00
#
_symmetry.space_group_name_H-M   'P 1'
#
loop_
_entity.id
_entity.type
_entity.pdbx_description
1 polymer ?
#
loop_
_entity_poly.entity_id
_entity_poly.type
_entity_poly.pdbx_seq_one_letter_code
_entity_poly.pdbx_strand_id
1 'polypeptide(L)' 'MRGRRATWIAGGRRPPASPSSEACIFLSRHTAVSNRPALTVHPIGVPHLRDDEVPPQGGKPGWAGLPNPRIGPW' A
#
# COMPACT_ATOMS: atom_id res chain seq x y z
N MET A 1 13.79 24.41 -19.45
CA MET A 1 12.94 24.72 -18.28
C MET A 1 13.25 23.71 -17.17
N ARG A 2 13.87 24.16 -16.06
CA ARG A 2 14.30 23.31 -14.94
C ARG A 2 13.08 22.92 -14.09
N GLY A 3 12.86 21.61 -13.92
CA GLY A 3 11.87 21.08 -12.98
C GLY A 3 12.27 21.42 -11.54
N ARG A 4 11.38 22.11 -10.83
CA ARG A 4 11.53 22.40 -9.40
C ARG A 4 11.39 21.08 -8.64
N ARG A 5 12.51 20.60 -8.07
CA ARG A 5 12.50 19.54 -7.05
C ARG A 5 11.81 20.10 -5.81
N ALA A 6 10.77 19.43 -5.32
CA ALA A 6 10.23 19.71 -4.00
C ALA A 6 11.24 19.22 -2.95
N THR A 7 12.08 20.14 -2.47
CA THR A 7 12.93 19.92 -1.30
C THR A 7 12.09 20.08 -0.05
N TRP A 8 11.79 18.99 0.64
CA TRP A 8 11.31 19.04 2.01
C TRP A 8 12.43 19.58 2.89
N ILE A 9 12.37 20.87 3.25
CA ILE A 9 13.24 21.45 4.29
C ILE A 9 12.71 20.95 5.63
N ALA A 10 13.38 19.92 6.17
CA ALA A 10 13.15 19.45 7.53
C ALA A 10 13.75 20.45 8.53
N GLY A 11 12.90 21.33 9.07
CA GLY A 11 13.14 21.89 10.39
C GLY A 11 13.10 20.75 11.41
N GLY A 12 14.15 20.63 12.23
CA GLY A 12 14.49 19.49 13.09
C GLY A 12 13.53 19.18 14.25
N ARG A 13 12.25 18.96 13.97
CA ARG A 13 11.37 18.20 14.86
C ARG A 13 10.89 16.97 14.11
N ARG A 14 11.41 15.82 14.52
CA ARG A 14 10.84 14.52 14.16
C ARG A 14 9.35 14.64 14.49
N PRO A 15 8.43 14.49 13.52
CA PRO A 15 7.01 14.54 13.83
C PRO A 15 6.75 13.54 14.96
N PRO A 16 5.86 13.85 15.92
CA PRO A 16 5.50 12.88 16.95
C PRO A 16 5.14 11.58 16.25
N ALA A 17 5.65 10.45 16.77
CA ALA A 17 5.34 9.15 16.21
C ALA A 17 3.83 9.10 15.98
N SER A 18 3.42 9.00 14.71
CA SER A 18 2.01 8.86 14.36
C SER A 18 1.41 7.79 15.24
N PRO A 19 0.19 7.99 15.80
CA PRO A 19 -0.41 7.02 16.70
C PRO A 19 -0.31 5.64 16.06
N SER A 20 0.29 4.69 16.79
CA SER A 20 0.40 3.31 16.32
C SER A 20 -1.02 2.77 16.20
N SER A 21 -1.46 2.48 14.98
CA SER A 21 -2.74 1.84 14.77
C SER A 21 -2.56 0.33 14.79
N GLU A 22 -3.41 -0.36 15.56
CA GLU A 22 -3.46 -1.83 15.60
C GLU A 22 -3.81 -2.42 14.21
N ALA A 23 -4.55 -1.67 13.40
CA ALA A 23 -4.87 -2.02 12.01
C ALA A 23 -5.04 -0.76 11.16
N CYS A 24 -4.73 -0.87 9.87
CA CYS A 24 -5.01 0.15 8.86
C CYS A 24 -5.98 -0.41 7.82
N ILE A 25 -7.10 0.27 7.58
CA ILE A 25 -8.10 -0.11 6.57
C ILE A 25 -8.07 0.93 5.47
N PHE A 26 -7.87 0.47 4.23
CA PHE A 26 -7.87 1.31 3.04
C PHE A 26 -9.19 1.16 2.30
N LEU A 27 -9.98 2.23 2.24
CA LEU A 27 -11.13 2.30 1.35
C LEU A 27 -10.65 2.82 -0.01
N SER A 28 -10.67 1.95 -1.02
CA SER A 28 -10.13 2.24 -2.35
C SER A 28 -11.03 1.67 -3.45
N ARG A 29 -10.88 2.18 -4.67
CA ARG A 29 -11.49 1.58 -5.87
C ARG A 29 -10.73 0.34 -6.29
N HIS A 30 -11.48 -0.71 -6.63
CA HIS A 30 -11.00 -1.81 -7.44
C HIS A 30 -11.32 -1.53 -8.91
N THR A 31 -10.39 -1.80 -9.83
CA THR A 31 -10.63 -1.67 -11.27
C THR A 31 -10.17 -2.95 -11.96
N ALA A 32 -11.09 -3.59 -12.67
CA ALA A 32 -10.85 -4.81 -13.42
C ALA A 32 -11.52 -4.72 -14.80
N VAL A 33 -10.90 -5.34 -15.80
CA VAL A 33 -11.41 -5.36 -17.19
C VAL A 33 -12.81 -5.97 -17.33
N SER A 34 -13.23 -6.80 -16.36
CA SER A 34 -14.54 -7.44 -16.37
C SER A 34 -15.71 -6.48 -16.17
N ASN A 35 -15.46 -5.28 -15.61
CA ASN A 35 -16.45 -4.25 -15.31
C ASN A 35 -17.69 -4.76 -14.53
N ARG A 36 -17.53 -5.82 -13.72
CA ARG A 36 -18.60 -6.36 -12.88
C ARG A 36 -18.64 -5.62 -11.54
N PRO A 37 -19.81 -5.23 -11.03
CA PRO A 37 -19.90 -4.63 -9.70
C PRO A 37 -19.48 -5.65 -8.64
N ALA A 38 -18.58 -5.24 -7.74
CA ALA A 38 -18.08 -6.08 -6.66
C ALA A 38 -17.68 -5.24 -5.45
N LEU A 39 -17.90 -5.81 -4.26
CA LEU A 39 -17.25 -5.39 -3.02
C LEU A 39 -16.10 -6.35 -2.75
N THR A 40 -14.87 -5.87 -2.79
CA THR A 40 -13.66 -6.70 -2.69
C THR A 40 -12.89 -6.41 -1.43
N VAL A 41 -12.29 -7.44 -0.86
CA VAL A 41 -11.38 -7.35 0.28
C VAL A 41 -10.15 -8.20 -0.01
N HIS A 42 -8.96 -7.68 0.23
CA HIS A 42 -7.70 -8.41 0.05
C HIS A 42 -6.59 -7.77 0.91
N PRO A 43 -5.51 -8.49 1.25
CA PRO A 43 -4.35 -7.88 1.88
C PRO A 43 -3.56 -7.08 0.82
N ILE A 44 -2.73 -6.15 1.27
CA ILE A 44 -1.84 -5.40 0.38
C ILE A 44 -0.53 -6.17 0.24
N GLY A 45 -0.14 -6.51 -0.99
CA GLY A 45 1.11 -7.23 -1.27
C GLY A 45 1.26 -7.67 -2.73
N VAL A 46 2.47 -8.08 -3.08
CA VAL A 46 2.86 -8.67 -4.38
C VAL A 46 3.69 -9.94 -4.13
N PRO A 47 3.11 -10.96 -3.46
CA PRO A 47 3.85 -12.16 -3.08
C PRO A 47 4.24 -13.06 -4.27
N HIS A 48 3.66 -12.81 -5.45
CA HIS A 48 3.88 -13.61 -6.65
C HIS A 48 5.13 -13.20 -7.45
N LEU A 49 5.67 -12.00 -7.19
CA LEU A 49 6.87 -11.49 -7.87
C LEU A 49 8.14 -11.91 -7.13
N ARG A 50 9.22 -12.14 -7.88
CA ARG A 50 10.57 -12.37 -7.37
C ARG A 50 11.25 -11.07 -6.97
N ASP A 51 12.23 -11.15 -6.08
CA ASP A 51 12.91 -9.99 -5.49
C ASP A 51 13.54 -9.02 -6.51
N ASP A 52 13.87 -9.49 -7.71
CA ASP A 52 14.44 -8.73 -8.81
C ASP A 52 13.39 -8.11 -9.76
N GLU A 53 12.11 -8.40 -9.56
CA GLU A 53 11.02 -7.87 -10.37
C GLU A 53 10.47 -6.55 -9.80
N VAL A 54 10.02 -5.65 -10.69
CA VAL A 54 9.46 -4.34 -10.29
C VAL A 54 7.94 -4.39 -10.32
N PRO A 55 7.26 -4.24 -9.16
CA PRO A 55 5.80 -4.23 -9.10
C PRO A 55 5.19 -3.02 -9.84
N PRO A 56 4.26 -3.23 -10.80
CA PRO A 56 3.74 -2.12 -11.60
C PRO A 56 2.85 -1.15 -10.83
N GLN A 57 2.28 -1.54 -9.69
CA GLN A 57 1.41 -0.72 -8.83
C GLN A 57 2.07 -0.37 -7.48
N GLY A 58 3.39 -0.53 -7.38
CA GLY A 58 4.17 -0.29 -6.17
C GLY A 58 4.20 -1.47 -5.19
N GLY A 59 4.93 -1.29 -4.09
CA GLY A 59 5.20 -2.32 -3.09
C GLY A 59 6.59 -2.95 -3.21
N LYS A 60 6.87 -3.94 -2.35
CA LYS A 60 8.09 -4.76 -2.39
C LYS A 60 7.73 -6.13 -2.99
N PRO A 61 8.42 -6.60 -4.04
CA PRO A 61 8.19 -7.95 -4.57
C PRO A 61 8.41 -9.03 -3.49
N GLY A 62 7.76 -10.17 -3.65
CA GLY A 62 7.86 -11.29 -2.70
C GLY A 62 7.26 -11.01 -1.32
N TRP A 63 6.56 -9.89 -1.13
CA TRP A 63 6.07 -9.46 0.18
C TRP A 63 4.57 -9.13 0.19
N ALA A 64 3.93 -9.42 1.32
CA ALA A 64 2.58 -8.98 1.62
C ALA A 64 2.45 -8.59 3.10
N GLY A 65 1.57 -7.65 3.38
CA GLY A 65 1.19 -7.28 4.74
C GLY A 65 0.46 -8.42 5.44
N LEU A 66 0.60 -8.49 6.76
CA LEU A 66 -0.12 -9.48 7.55
C LEU A 66 -1.64 -9.24 7.43
N PRO A 67 -2.42 -10.28 7.08
CA PRO A 67 -3.87 -10.16 7.05
C PRO A 67 -4.41 -9.92 8.47
N ASN A 68 -5.47 -9.13 8.59
CA ASN A 68 -6.20 -9.01 9.85
C ASN A 68 -7.22 -10.18 9.95
N PRO A 69 -7.05 -11.12 10.89
CA PRO A 69 -7.90 -12.31 10.97
C PRO A 69 -9.36 -12.00 11.31
N ARG A 70 -9.68 -10.79 11.78
CA ARG A 70 -11.06 -10.39 12.07
C ARG A 70 -11.87 -10.03 10.82
N ILE A 71 -11.21 -9.85 9.67
CA ILE A 71 -11.85 -9.39 8.43
C ILE A 71 -12.48 -10.56 7.65
N GLY A 72 -12.00 -11.79 7.85
CA GLY A 72 -12.55 -13.00 7.24
C GLY A 72 -11.55 -14.15 7.25
N PRO A 73 -11.98 -15.38 6.89
CA PRO A 73 -11.06 -16.48 6.60
C PRO A 73 -10.21 -16.16 5.36
N TRP A 74 -8.94 -16.60 5.37
CA TRP A 74 -7.94 -16.32 4.34
C TRP A 74 -7.49 -17.61 3.65
#